data_AF-A0A3D2GVV3-F1
#
_entry.id   AF-A0A3D2GVV3-F1
#
_cell.length_a   1.000
_cell.length_b   1.000
_cell.length_c   1.000
_cell.angle_alpha   90.00
_cell.angle_beta   90.00
_cell.angle_gamma   90.00
#
_symmetry.space_group_name_H-M   'P 1'
#
loop_
_entity.id
_entity.type
_entity.pdbx_description
1 polymer ?
#
loop_
_entity_poly.entity_id
_entity_poly.type
_entity_poly.pdbx_seq_one_letter_code
_entity_poly.pdbx_strand_id
1 'polypeptide(L)'
;MKKLISLILALMLAILAIPALAEDAQDSDTAVDPNIDPDFLVGAWESWTGNPLEIPDDVKAAFDKAMEGLVGCTYEPIAILGSQVVSGMNYCLLCKTTVVTPDAPVSYTLVYIYEALDGTAEILSIQDVVFDAFPAENG
;
A
#
# COMPACT_ATOMS: atom_id res chain seq x y z
N MET A 1 -18.89 -11.34 24.25
CA MET A 1 -18.27 -10.10 23.72
C MET A 1 -16.94 -9.75 24.40
N LYS A 2 -16.83 -9.76 25.75
CA LYS A 2 -15.57 -9.47 26.46
C LYS A 2 -14.41 -10.44 26.17
N LYS A 3 -14.71 -11.74 25.98
CA LYS A 3 -13.70 -12.77 25.66
C LYS A 3 -13.22 -12.73 24.20
N LEU A 4 -14.04 -12.21 23.28
CA LEU A 4 -13.69 -12.02 21.86
C LEU A 4 -12.81 -10.78 21.67
N ILE A 5 -13.11 -9.69 22.38
CA ILE A 5 -12.29 -8.47 22.36
C ILE A 5 -10.93 -8.72 23.00
N SER A 6 -10.86 -9.52 24.07
CA SER A 6 -9.59 -9.90 24.72
C SER A 6 -8.71 -10.80 23.85
N LEU A 7 -9.30 -11.61 22.95
CA LEU A 7 -8.54 -12.46 22.03
C LEU A 7 -7.91 -11.63 20.91
N ILE A 8 -8.64 -10.61 20.43
CA ILE A 8 -8.17 -9.68 19.39
C ILE A 8 -7.07 -8.77 19.94
N LEU A 9 -7.20 -8.28 21.18
CA LEU A 9 -6.17 -7.46 21.82
C LEU A 9 -4.90 -8.25 22.16
N ALA A 10 -5.03 -9.53 22.55
CA ALA A 10 -3.89 -10.40 22.79
C ALA A 10 -3.14 -10.75 21.49
N LEU A 11 -3.85 -10.88 20.36
CA LEU A 11 -3.26 -11.12 19.05
C LEU A 11 -2.47 -9.89 18.54
N MET A 12 -2.95 -8.67 18.82
CA MET A 12 -2.25 -7.43 18.46
C MET A 12 -1.01 -7.14 19.32
N LEU A 13 -0.95 -7.62 20.56
CA LEU A 13 0.20 -7.39 21.46
C LEU A 13 1.39 -8.34 21.20
N ALA A 14 1.19 -9.42 20.46
CA ALA A 14 2.26 -10.39 20.18
C ALA A 14 3.24 -9.98 19.07
N ILE A 15 2.96 -8.89 18.33
CA ILE A 15 3.75 -8.50 17.14
C ILE A 15 4.85 -7.44 17.47
N LEU A 16 4.91 -6.93 18.70
CA LEU A 16 5.84 -5.84 19.07
C LEU A 16 7.21 -6.25 19.61
N ALA A 17 7.67 -7.47 19.37
CA ALA A 17 8.99 -7.90 19.87
C ALA A 17 9.80 -8.67 18.82
N ILE A 18 10.41 -7.96 17.87
CA ILE A 18 11.69 -8.41 17.31
C ILE A 18 12.63 -7.20 17.17
N PRO A 19 13.65 -7.07 18.04
CA PRO A 19 14.79 -6.24 17.72
C PRO A 19 15.58 -6.90 16.59
N ALA A 20 15.95 -6.12 15.58
CA ALA A 20 16.85 -6.55 14.52
C ALA A 20 18.19 -7.01 15.10
N LEU A 21 18.45 -8.33 15.17
CA LEU A 21 19.74 -8.99 14.93
C LEU A 21 19.67 -10.51 15.11
N ALA A 22 20.30 -11.24 14.18
CA ALA A 22 20.83 -12.62 14.26
C ALA A 22 19.87 -13.82 14.11
N GLU A 23 19.97 -14.44 12.92
CA GLU A 23 20.33 -15.85 12.64
C GLU A 23 19.77 -16.98 13.55
N ASP A 24 19.09 -17.92 12.88
CA ASP A 24 18.84 -19.32 13.25
C ASP A 24 18.18 -19.65 14.60
N ALA A 25 16.85 -19.80 14.56
CA ALA A 25 16.16 -20.95 15.14
C ALA A 25 14.76 -21.06 14.49
N GLN A 26 14.63 -22.00 13.57
CA GLN A 26 13.34 -22.40 13.02
C GLN A 26 12.54 -23.10 14.12
N ASP A 27 11.76 -22.32 14.89
CA ASP A 27 10.82 -22.89 15.85
C ASP A 27 9.66 -23.51 15.08
N SER A 28 9.45 -24.78 15.38
CA SER A 28 8.72 -25.75 14.58
C SER A 28 7.36 -26.02 15.22
N ASP A 29 6.56 -24.97 15.40
CA ASP A 29 5.21 -25.12 15.94
C ASP A 29 4.17 -24.14 15.39
N THR A 30 4.32 -23.71 14.14
CA THR A 30 3.16 -23.31 13.34
C THR A 30 2.72 -24.52 12.53
N ALA A 31 1.74 -25.26 13.02
CA ALA A 31 0.99 -26.21 12.21
C ALA A 31 0.38 -25.43 11.03
N VAL A 32 1.06 -25.42 9.89
CA VAL A 32 0.53 -24.91 8.64
C VAL A 32 -0.65 -25.82 8.30
N ASP A 33 -1.86 -25.28 8.33
CA ASP A 33 -3.04 -26.00 7.84
C ASP A 33 -2.76 -26.37 6.38
N PRO A 34 -2.73 -27.67 6.01
CA PRO A 34 -2.41 -28.11 4.65
C PRO A 34 -3.48 -27.68 3.62
N ASN A 35 -4.59 -27.09 4.07
CA ASN A 35 -5.60 -26.47 3.20
C ASN A 35 -5.36 -24.98 2.94
N ILE A 36 -4.38 -24.36 3.58
CA ILE A 36 -3.97 -22.99 3.26
C ILE A 36 -2.93 -23.06 2.15
N ASP A 37 -3.25 -22.42 1.04
CA ASP A 37 -2.30 -22.17 -0.03
C ASP A 37 -1.09 -21.44 0.58
N PRO A 38 0.12 -22.03 0.56
CA PRO A 38 1.31 -21.44 1.18
C PRO A 38 1.67 -20.07 0.58
N ASP A 39 1.13 -19.72 -0.59
CA ASP A 39 1.35 -18.43 -1.24
C ASP A 39 0.40 -17.33 -0.70
N PHE A 40 -0.66 -17.68 0.04
CA PHE A 40 -1.60 -16.70 0.60
C PHE A 40 -1.19 -16.29 2.03
N LEU A 41 -0.42 -15.21 2.12
CA LEU A 41 0.00 -14.62 3.40
C LEU A 41 -0.92 -13.47 3.79
N VAL A 42 -1.75 -13.68 4.81
CA VAL A 42 -2.66 -12.65 5.33
C VAL A 42 -1.88 -11.40 5.75
N GLY A 43 -2.30 -10.25 5.24
CA GLY A 43 -1.66 -8.97 5.51
C GLY A 43 -0.41 -8.70 4.67
N ALA A 44 -0.04 -9.56 3.72
CA ALA A 44 1.00 -9.24 2.74
C ALA A 44 0.45 -8.33 1.63
N TRP A 45 1.37 -7.60 0.98
CA TRP A 45 1.04 -6.91 -0.27
C TRP A 45 0.91 -7.92 -1.40
N GLU A 46 -0.14 -7.76 -2.19
CA GLU A 46 -0.40 -8.55 -3.39
C GLU A 46 -0.33 -7.64 -4.62
N SER A 47 0.31 -8.13 -5.68
CA SER A 47 0.28 -7.48 -6.99
C SER A 47 -1.13 -7.47 -7.54
N TRP A 48 -1.52 -6.39 -8.20
CA TRP A 48 -2.81 -6.34 -8.88
C TRP A 48 -2.85 -7.36 -10.03
N THR A 49 -3.84 -8.25 -10.00
CA THR A 49 -3.95 -9.35 -10.98
C THR A 49 -4.85 -9.02 -12.17
N GLY A 50 -5.69 -7.99 -12.04
CA GLY A 50 -6.52 -7.48 -13.14
C GLY A 50 -5.76 -6.59 -14.11
N ASN A 51 -6.46 -5.98 -15.06
CA ASN A 51 -5.87 -4.94 -15.89
C ASN A 51 -5.50 -3.74 -15.00
N PRO A 52 -4.21 -3.38 -14.86
CA PRO A 52 -3.80 -2.30 -13.96
C PRO A 52 -4.32 -0.93 -14.38
N LEU A 53 -4.69 -0.74 -15.66
CA LEU A 53 -5.25 0.50 -16.18
C LEU A 53 -6.75 0.65 -15.90
N GLU A 54 -7.42 -0.44 -15.51
CA GLU A 54 -8.84 -0.44 -15.15
C GLU A 54 -8.98 -0.33 -13.63
N ILE A 55 -8.70 0.87 -13.11
CA ILE A 55 -8.81 1.14 -11.67
C ILE A 55 -10.29 1.03 -11.27
N PRO A 56 -10.63 0.18 -10.27
CA PRO A 56 -11.99 0.06 -9.76
C PRO A 56 -12.54 1.38 -9.19
N ASP A 57 -13.86 1.59 -9.29
CA ASP A 57 -14.49 2.86 -8.90
C ASP A 57 -14.49 3.10 -7.38
N ASP A 58 -14.52 2.03 -6.58
CA ASP A 58 -14.32 2.09 -5.12
C ASP A 58 -12.90 2.57 -4.77
N VAL A 59 -11.88 2.05 -5.45
CA VAL A 59 -10.48 2.49 -5.26
C VAL A 59 -10.31 3.96 -5.67
N LYS A 60 -10.95 4.41 -6.77
CA LYS A 60 -10.95 5.83 -7.15
C LYS A 60 -11.60 6.70 -6.07
N ALA A 61 -12.74 6.26 -5.53
CA ALA A 61 -13.42 7.01 -4.47
C ALA A 61 -12.59 7.08 -3.18
N ALA A 62 -11.88 6.01 -2.82
CA ALA A 62 -10.93 6.01 -1.71
C ALA A 62 -9.75 6.96 -1.98
N PHE A 63 -9.22 6.94 -3.20
CA PHE A 63 -8.15 7.85 -3.62
C PHE A 63 -8.58 9.32 -3.53
N ASP A 64 -9.75 9.66 -4.07
CA ASP A 64 -10.27 11.03 -4.06
C ASP A 64 -10.41 11.55 -2.62
N LYS A 65 -10.96 10.72 -1.72
CA LYS A 65 -11.06 11.03 -0.29
C LYS A 65 -9.70 11.20 0.37
N ALA A 66 -8.74 10.31 0.08
CA ALA A 66 -7.39 10.41 0.64
C ALA A 66 -6.67 11.68 0.18
N MET A 67 -6.97 12.16 -1.03
CA MET A 67 -6.41 13.39 -1.59
C MET A 67 -7.14 14.67 -1.16
N GLU A 68 -8.28 14.57 -0.49
CA GLU A 68 -9.03 15.75 -0.02
C GLU A 68 -8.15 16.62 0.88
N GLY A 69 -7.99 17.90 0.50
CA GLY A 69 -7.20 18.88 1.26
C GLY A 69 -5.70 18.88 0.94
N LEU A 70 -5.20 17.97 0.09
CA LEU A 70 -3.83 18.05 -0.41
C LEU A 70 -3.67 19.21 -1.40
N VAL A 71 -2.64 20.03 -1.22
CA VAL A 71 -2.37 21.22 -2.05
C VAL A 71 -0.93 21.25 -2.55
N GLY A 72 -0.68 21.96 -3.66
CA GLY A 72 0.67 22.17 -4.22
C GLY A 72 1.05 21.23 -5.36
N CYS A 73 0.45 20.03 -5.43
CA CYS A 73 0.60 19.09 -6.53
C CYS A 73 -0.76 18.46 -6.87
N THR A 74 -0.97 18.09 -8.13
CA THR A 74 -2.11 17.26 -8.54
C THR A 74 -1.61 15.86 -8.88
N TYR A 75 -2.30 14.85 -8.35
CA TYR A 75 -2.00 13.43 -8.59
C TYR A 75 -3.16 12.82 -9.37
N GLU A 76 -2.87 12.35 -10.58
CA GLU A 76 -3.84 11.65 -11.43
C GLU A 76 -3.51 10.15 -11.41
N PRO A 77 -4.36 9.29 -10.82
CA PRO A 77 -4.11 7.86 -10.78
C PRO A 77 -4.27 7.26 -12.18
N ILE A 78 -3.21 6.60 -12.68
CA ILE A 78 -3.17 6.02 -14.03
C ILE A 78 -3.04 4.50 -14.04
N ALA A 79 -2.60 3.91 -12.93
CA ALA A 79 -2.62 2.46 -12.76
C ALA A 79 -2.71 2.07 -11.28
N ILE A 80 -3.38 0.95 -10.99
CA ILE A 80 -3.31 0.25 -9.70
C ILE A 80 -2.24 -0.85 -9.79
N LEU A 81 -1.33 -0.87 -8.83
CA LEU A 81 -0.18 -1.79 -8.83
C LEU A 81 -0.33 -2.92 -7.83
N GLY A 82 -1.03 -2.68 -6.73
CA GLY A 82 -1.22 -3.69 -5.71
C GLY A 82 -2.19 -3.27 -4.62
N SER A 83 -2.57 -4.25 -3.82
CA SER A 83 -3.47 -4.11 -2.68
C SER A 83 -2.99 -4.94 -1.51
N GLN A 84 -3.42 -4.58 -0.31
CA GLN A 84 -3.14 -5.33 0.91
C GLN A 84 -4.36 -5.27 1.81
N VAL A 85 -4.85 -6.45 2.22
CA VAL A 85 -5.95 -6.57 3.18
C VAL A 85 -5.41 -6.34 4.60
N VAL A 86 -6.00 -5.40 5.32
CA VAL A 86 -5.70 -5.09 6.73
C VAL A 86 -6.99 -5.01 7.53
N SER A 87 -7.09 -4.13 8.55
CA SER A 87 -8.39 -3.71 9.10
C SER A 87 -9.07 -2.68 8.19
N GLY A 88 -9.27 -3.05 6.92
CA GLY A 88 -9.55 -2.16 5.79
C GLY A 88 -8.70 -2.57 4.60
N MET A 89 -8.41 -1.65 3.69
CA MET A 89 -7.65 -1.93 2.47
C MET A 89 -6.55 -0.90 2.27
N ASN A 90 -5.33 -1.35 2.00
CA ASN A 90 -4.30 -0.48 1.43
C ASN A 90 -4.24 -0.68 -0.09
N TYR A 91 -3.98 0.41 -0.81
CA TYR A 91 -3.78 0.40 -2.26
C TYR A 91 -2.49 1.12 -2.62
N CYS A 92 -1.81 0.64 -3.66
CA CYS A 92 -0.68 1.32 -4.30
C CYS A 92 -1.07 1.72 -5.72
N LEU A 93 -1.09 3.03 -5.99
CA LEU A 93 -1.43 3.59 -7.29
C LEU A 93 -0.21 4.29 -7.90
N LEU A 94 0.06 4.00 -9.17
CA LEU A 94 0.92 4.84 -9.99
C LEU A 94 0.12 6.09 -10.38
N CYS A 95 0.63 7.25 -10.02
CA CYS A 95 0.03 8.53 -10.37
C CYS A 95 0.95 9.31 -11.30
N LYS A 96 0.33 10.00 -12.26
CA LYS A 96 0.96 11.11 -12.98
C LYS A 96 0.86 12.36 -12.11
N THR A 97 1.99 13.01 -11.88
CA THR A 97 2.10 14.13 -10.93
C THR A 97 2.46 15.41 -11.66
N THR A 98 1.65 16.44 -11.44
CA THR A 98 1.85 17.78 -12.01
C THR A 98 2.00 18.79 -10.87
N VAL A 99 3.13 19.49 -10.85
CA VAL A 99 3.40 20.57 -9.90
C VAL A 99 2.75 21.85 -10.42
N VAL A 100 2.21 22.69 -9.52
CA VAL A 100 1.49 23.93 -9.87
C VAL A 100 2.41 25.08 -10.32
N THR A 101 3.47 24.80 -11.06
CA THR A 101 4.40 25.78 -11.62
C THR A 101 4.37 25.76 -13.15
N PRO A 102 4.49 26.92 -13.83
CA PRO A 102 4.67 26.95 -15.29
C PRO A 102 5.86 26.06 -15.70
N ASP A 103 5.69 25.31 -16.80
CA ASP A 103 6.72 24.44 -17.40
C ASP A 103 7.23 23.27 -16.52
N ALA A 104 6.47 22.86 -15.49
CA ALA A 104 6.83 21.70 -14.69
C ALA A 104 6.90 20.42 -15.55
N PRO A 105 8.00 19.64 -15.50
CA PRO A 105 8.06 18.36 -16.18
C PRO A 105 7.02 17.39 -15.60
N VAL A 106 6.48 16.52 -16.46
CA VAL A 106 5.63 15.41 -16.00
C VAL A 106 6.49 14.47 -15.17
N SER A 107 6.09 14.26 -13.92
CA SER A 107 6.70 13.30 -13.02
C SER A 107 5.70 12.19 -12.68
N TYR A 108 6.18 11.11 -12.11
CA TYR A 108 5.33 10.01 -11.67
C TYR A 108 5.61 9.71 -10.21
N THR A 109 4.59 9.32 -9.48
CA THR A 109 4.70 8.97 -8.06
C THR A 109 3.92 7.71 -7.75
N LEU A 110 4.43 6.89 -6.84
CA LEU A 110 3.65 5.86 -6.17
C LEU A 110 2.90 6.50 -5.01
N VAL A 111 1.58 6.41 -5.03
CA VAL A 111 0.73 6.86 -3.94
C VAL A 111 0.18 5.64 -3.23
N TYR A 112 0.47 5.56 -1.93
CA TYR A 112 -0.07 4.55 -1.04
C TYR A 112 -1.20 5.18 -0.24
N ILE A 113 -2.38 4.59 -0.30
CA ILE A 113 -3.57 5.02 0.46
C ILE A 113 -4.08 3.88 1.33
N TYR A 114 -4.73 4.23 2.44
CA TYR A 114 -5.52 3.33 3.28
C TYR A 114 -6.98 3.74 3.20
N GLU A 115 -7.86 2.76 3.02
CA GLU A 115 -9.31 2.88 3.16
C GLU A 115 -9.79 2.09 4.38
N ALA A 116 -10.43 2.80 5.31
CA ALA A 116 -11.03 2.21 6.50
C ALA A 116 -12.39 1.57 6.19
N LEU A 117 -12.84 0.68 7.07
CA LEU A 117 -14.12 -0.04 6.92
C LEU A 117 -15.35 0.88 6.97
N ASP A 118 -15.21 2.11 7.45
CA ASP A 118 -16.27 3.13 7.46
C ASP A 118 -16.27 4.01 6.20
N GLY A 119 -15.35 3.75 5.27
CA GLY A 119 -15.20 4.48 4.01
C GLY A 119 -14.42 5.79 4.13
N THR A 120 -13.80 6.09 5.27
CA THR A 120 -12.76 7.13 5.34
C THR A 120 -11.47 6.65 4.66
N ALA A 121 -10.67 7.56 4.12
CA ALA A 121 -9.42 7.20 3.46
C ALA A 121 -8.32 8.24 3.75
N GLU A 122 -7.07 7.78 3.80
CA GLU A 122 -5.90 8.60 4.11
C GLU A 122 -4.69 8.22 3.27
N ILE A 123 -3.80 9.19 3.04
CA ILE A 123 -2.51 8.95 2.39
C ILE A 123 -1.57 8.32 3.41
N LEU A 124 -1.01 7.16 3.07
CA LEU A 124 0.05 6.52 3.84
C LEU A 124 1.43 7.08 3.45
N SER A 125 1.67 7.22 2.14
CA SER A 125 2.96 7.63 1.59
C SER A 125 2.81 8.09 0.14
N ILE A 126 3.65 9.03 -0.27
CA ILE A 126 3.87 9.40 -1.68
C ILE A 126 5.37 9.23 -1.94
N GLN A 127 5.72 8.49 -3.00
CA GLN A 127 7.11 8.22 -3.37
C GLN A 127 7.33 8.65 -4.82
N ASP A 128 8.34 9.46 -5.08
CA ASP A 128 8.71 9.87 -6.43
C ASP A 128 9.32 8.69 -7.20
N VAL A 129 8.93 8.56 -8.47
CA VAL A 129 9.52 7.59 -9.40
C VAL A 129 10.51 8.31 -10.29
N VAL A 130 11.78 7.94 -10.16
CA VAL A 130 12.86 8.41 -11.04
C VAL A 130 13.13 7.34 -12.09
N PHE A 131 12.92 7.68 -13.35
CA PHE A 131 13.28 6.82 -14.48
C PHE A 131 14.70 7.15 -14.91
N ASP A 132 15.69 6.49 -14.32
CA ASP A 132 17.08 6.57 -14.75
C ASP A 132 17.27 5.78 -16.05
N ALA A 133 16.79 6.32 -17.17
CA ALA A 133 16.90 5.66 -18.47
C ALA A 133 18.30 5.79 -19.09
N PHE A 134 19.06 6.86 -18.82
CA PHE A 134 20.44 7.03 -19.29
C PHE A 134 21.22 7.98 -18.37
N PRO A 135 22.52 7.74 -18.07
CA PRO A 135 23.37 8.77 -17.48
C PRO A 135 23.41 9.95 -18.45
N ALA A 136 23.20 11.17 -17.94
CA ALA A 136 23.35 12.38 -18.71
C ALA A 136 24.73 12.39 -19.36
N GLU A 137 24.76 12.29 -20.70
CA GLU A 137 25.97 12.49 -21.48
C GLU A 137 26.34 13.96 -21.31
N ASN A 138 27.22 14.24 -20.34
CA ASN A 138 27.80 15.57 -20.18
C ASN A 138 28.62 15.86 -21.45
N GLY A 139 28.09 16.74 -22.29
CA GLY A 139 28.76 17.26 -23.49
C GLY A 139 29.99 18.12 -23.20
#